data_AF-A0A7S2P7D0-F1
#
_entry.id   AF-A0A7S2P7D0-F1
#
_cell.length_a   1.000
_cell.length_b   1.000
_cell.length_c   1.000
_cell.angle_alpha   90.00
_cell.angle_beta   90.00
_cell.angle_gamma   90.00
#
_symmetry.space_group_name_H-M   'P 1'
#
loop_
_entity.id
_entity.type
_entity.pdbx_description
1 polymer ?
#
loop_
_entity_poly.entity_id
_entity_poly.type
_entity_poly.pdbx_seq_one_letter_code
_entity_poly.pdbx_strand_id
1 'polypeptide(L)'
;DAAPSLRCKVLVYPRRDRPGRGVVKVRLLPTAGARGGLLLLRVGLGCRSRLQPPRGPIEVADAARGGIFGLPANDEEWDFRVAADPELGAAQINVEAQVLEA
;
A
#
# COMPACT_ATOMS: atom_id res chain seq x y z
N ASP A 1 9.31 -26.10 -1.61
CA ASP A 1 8.08 -25.30 -1.59
C ASP A 1 8.34 -23.89 -1.10
N ALA A 2 8.42 -22.94 -2.02
CA ALA A 2 8.44 -21.53 -1.66
C ALA A 2 6.98 -21.08 -1.49
N ALA A 3 6.65 -20.47 -0.36
CA ALA A 3 5.38 -19.80 -0.20
C ALA A 3 5.18 -18.80 -1.35
N PRO A 4 3.99 -18.70 -1.95
CA PRO A 4 3.74 -17.74 -3.01
C PRO A 4 4.06 -16.33 -2.50
N SER A 5 5.05 -15.68 -3.12
CA SER A 5 5.40 -14.30 -2.75
C SER A 5 4.37 -13.34 -3.32
N LEU A 6 3.76 -12.53 -2.46
CA LEU A 6 2.87 -11.45 -2.90
C LEU A 6 3.68 -10.46 -3.74
N ARG A 7 3.32 -10.32 -5.01
CA ARG A 7 3.91 -9.31 -5.89
C ARG A 7 2.98 -8.11 -5.99
N CYS A 8 3.47 -6.94 -5.60
CA CYS A 8 2.72 -5.71 -5.73
C CYS A 8 3.57 -4.56 -6.27
N LYS A 9 2.89 -3.53 -6.78
CA LYS A 9 3.45 -2.21 -7.07
C LYS A 9 2.71 -1.18 -6.24
N VAL A 10 3.44 -0.24 -5.67
CA VAL A 10 2.85 0.94 -5.05
C VAL A 10 2.69 2.01 -6.12
N LEU A 11 1.49 2.57 -6.24
CA LEU A 11 1.16 3.65 -7.15
C LEU A 11 0.89 4.91 -6.34
N VAL A 12 1.58 6.00 -6.67
CA VAL A 12 1.40 7.31 -6.04
C VAL A 12 0.75 8.26 -7.04
N TYR A 13 -0.40 8.81 -6.68
CA TYR A 13 -1.16 9.76 -7.48
C TYR A 13 -1.07 11.15 -6.83
N PRO A 14 -0.13 12.02 -7.25
CA PRO A 14 0.02 13.33 -6.66
C PRO A 14 -1.18 14.24 -6.97
N ARG A 15 -1.58 15.06 -6.01
CA ARG A 15 -2.61 16.09 -6.15
C ARG A 15 -2.02 17.30 -6.88
N ARG A 16 -2.60 17.67 -8.03
CA ARG A 16 -2.17 18.85 -8.81
C ARG A 16 -2.47 20.16 -8.07
N ASP A 17 -3.56 20.18 -7.30
CA ASP A 17 -4.06 21.34 -6.54
C ASP A 17 -3.38 21.51 -5.17
N ARG A 18 -2.68 20.49 -4.67
CA ARG A 18 -2.06 20.48 -3.34
C ARG A 18 -0.66 19.83 -3.39
N PRO A 19 0.40 20.60 -3.68
CA PRO A 19 1.76 20.09 -3.75
C PRO A 19 2.17 19.36 -2.47
N GLY A 20 2.81 18.20 -2.63
CA GLY A 20 3.23 17.34 -1.53
C GLY A 20 2.12 16.44 -0.96
N ARG A 21 0.90 16.50 -1.48
CA ARG A 21 -0.18 15.56 -1.16
C ARG A 21 -0.45 14.60 -2.31
N GLY A 22 -0.92 13.41 -2.00
CA GLY A 22 -1.25 12.40 -3.00
C GLY A 22 -1.94 11.18 -2.42
N VAL A 23 -2.51 10.37 -3.30
CA VAL A 23 -3.17 9.11 -2.95
C VAL A 23 -2.23 7.96 -3.23
N VAL A 24 -2.12 7.03 -2.28
CA VAL A 24 -1.37 5.78 -2.43
C VAL A 24 -2.34 4.65 -2.76
N LYS A 25 -2.06 3.90 -3.82
CA LYS A 25 -2.78 2.67 -4.18
C LYS A 25 -1.82 1.50 -4.28
N VAL A 26 -2.29 0.30 -3.99
CA VAL A 26 -1.52 -0.93 -4.14
C VAL A 26 -2.05 -1.69 -5.35
N ARG A 27 -1.18 -1.94 -6.33
CA ARG A 27 -1.47 -2.81 -7.46
C ARG A 27 -0.93 -4.19 -7.20
N LEU A 28 -1.80 -5.18 -7.02
CA LEU A 28 -1.39 -6.58 -7.00
C LEU A 28 -1.14 -7.07 -8.42
N LEU A 29 -0.05 -7.82 -8.59
CA LEU A 29 0.30 -8.45 -9.85
C LEU A 29 -0.23 -9.89 -9.86
N PRO A 30 -0.81 -10.34 -10.98
CA PRO A 30 -1.22 -11.74 -11.12
C PRO A 30 -0.04 -12.67 -10.83
N THR A 31 -0.28 -13.68 -10.01
CA THR A 31 0.74 -14.67 -9.64
C THR A 31 0.23 -16.05 -10.03
N ALA A 32 0.92 -16.70 -10.97
CA ALA A 32 0.56 -18.03 -11.43
C ALA A 32 0.61 -19.03 -10.25
N GLY A 33 -0.47 -19.80 -10.05
CA GLY A 33 -0.58 -20.76 -8.95
C GLY A 33 -0.94 -20.18 -7.59
N ALA A 34 -1.19 -18.87 -7.47
CA ALA A 34 -1.78 -18.31 -6.25
C ALA A 34 -3.21 -18.82 -6.09
N ARG A 35 -3.52 -19.39 -4.91
CA ARG A 35 -4.89 -19.79 -4.57
C ARG A 35 -5.70 -18.54 -4.23
N GLY A 36 -6.98 -18.55 -4.60
CA GLY A 36 -7.92 -17.51 -4.19
C GLY A 36 -7.98 -17.42 -2.66
N GLY A 37 -8.27 -16.22 -2.15
CA GLY A 37 -8.32 -15.93 -0.71
C GLY A 37 -8.58 -14.46 -0.47
N LEU A 38 -8.78 -14.10 0.80
CA LEU A 38 -8.93 -12.71 1.23
C LEU A 38 -7.58 -12.22 1.77
N LEU A 39 -7.07 -11.14 1.20
CA LEU A 39 -5.93 -10.40 1.77
C LEU A 39 -6.42 -9.14 2.45
N LEU A 40 -5.87 -8.88 3.64
CA LEU A 40 -5.96 -7.57 4.29
C LEU A 40 -4.62 -6.86 4.12
N LEU A 41 -4.63 -5.69 3.50
CA LEU A 41 -3.43 -4.86 3.37
C LEU A 41 -3.52 -3.63 4.27
N ARG A 42 -2.42 -3.29 4.94
CA ARG A 42 -2.22 -1.98 5.57
C ARG A 42 -1.06 -1.27 4.91
N VAL A 43 -1.17 0.05 4.76
CA VAL A 43 -0.17 0.87 4.08
C VAL A 43 0.37 1.93 5.03
N GLY A 44 1.67 1.88 5.30
CA GLY A 44 2.39 2.88 6.08
C GLY A 44 3.20 3.83 5.19
N LEU A 45 3.42 5.05 5.67
CA LEU A 45 4.19 6.08 4.96
C LEU A 45 5.18 6.76 5.92
N GLY A 46 6.40 6.99 5.45
CA GLY A 46 7.46 7.66 6.19
C GLY A 46 8.44 6.68 6.83
N CYS A 47 9.43 7.22 7.52
CA CYS A 47 10.42 6.41 8.22
C CYS A 47 10.86 7.08 9.53
N ARG A 48 11.43 6.28 10.44
CA ARG A 48 11.93 6.73 11.76
C ARG A 48 10.86 7.56 12.51
N SER A 49 11.23 8.74 13.01
CA SER A 49 10.36 9.66 13.75
C SER A 49 9.25 10.31 12.90
N ARG A 50 9.29 10.15 11.57
CA ARG A 50 8.27 10.65 10.64
C ARG A 50 7.37 9.55 10.09
N LEU A 51 7.50 8.33 10.62
CA LEU A 51 6.60 7.24 10.30
C LEU A 51 5.18 7.60 10.74
N GLN A 52 4.29 7.68 9.77
CA GLN A 52 2.88 7.80 10.04
C GLN A 52 2.27 6.41 10.28
N PRO A 53 1.25 6.29 11.15
CA PRO A 53 0.59 5.01 11.40
C PRO A 53 0.06 4.37 10.09
N PRO A 54 0.19 3.05 9.91
CA PRO A 54 -0.40 2.36 8.77
C PRO A 54 -1.91 2.58 8.70
N ARG A 55 -2.42 2.82 7.49
CA ARG A 55 -3.86 2.98 7.22
C ARG A 55 -4.44 1.73 6.54
N GLY A 56 -5.75 1.54 6.66
CA GLY A 56 -6.48 0.38 6.13
C GLY A 56 -7.41 -0.25 7.18
N PRO A 57 -7.84 -1.52 6.99
CA PRO A 57 -7.38 -2.44 5.96
C PRO A 57 -7.95 -2.15 4.57
N ILE A 58 -7.20 -2.55 3.54
CA ILE A 58 -7.71 -2.76 2.18
C ILE A 58 -8.08 -4.23 2.07
N GLU A 59 -9.35 -4.51 1.83
CA GLU A 59 -9.84 -5.87 1.59
C GLU A 59 -9.68 -6.23 0.12
N VAL A 60 -8.94 -7.31 -0.15
CA VAL A 60 -8.69 -7.80 -1.51
C VAL A 60 -9.18 -9.22 -1.64
N ALA A 61 -10.34 -9.38 -2.27
CA ALA A 61 -10.84 -10.67 -2.73
C ALA A 61 -10.12 -11.09 -4.01
N ASP A 62 -9.78 -12.38 -4.11
CA ASP A 62 -9.17 -12.97 -5.30
C ASP A 62 -7.87 -12.28 -5.75
N ALA A 63 -6.94 -12.12 -4.80
CA ALA A 63 -5.64 -11.50 -5.03
C ALA A 63 -4.84 -12.11 -6.19
N ALA A 64 -5.10 -13.38 -6.54
CA ALA A 64 -4.46 -14.10 -7.63
C ALA A 64 -4.72 -13.47 -9.01
N ARG A 65 -5.88 -12.82 -9.19
CA ARG A 65 -6.23 -12.08 -10.42
C ARG A 65 -5.50 -10.75 -10.56
N GLY A 66 -4.87 -10.27 -9.49
CA GLY A 66 -4.33 -8.92 -9.42
C GLY A 66 -5.42 -7.86 -9.43
N GLY A 67 -5.01 -6.59 -9.41
CA GLY A 67 -5.94 -5.46 -9.36
C GLY A 67 -5.28 -4.22 -8.78
N ILE A 68 -6.00 -3.10 -8.78
CA ILE A 68 -5.57 -1.85 -8.12
C ILE A 68 -6.54 -1.58 -6.99
N PHE A 69 -6.00 -1.48 -5.78
CA PHE A 69 -6.78 -1.31 -4.56
C PHE A 69 -6.33 -0.05 -3.83
N GLY A 70 -7.31 0.72 -3.36
CA GLY A 70 -7.10 1.94 -2.60
C GLY A 70 -7.52 1.77 -1.15
N LEU A 71 -7.07 2.69 -0.30
CA LEU A 71 -7.58 2.83 1.06
C LEU A 71 -9.06 3.28 1.06
N PRO A 72 -9.77 3.13 2.18
CA PRO A 72 -11.07 3.75 2.38
C PRO A 72 -11.02 5.28 2.11
N ALA A 73 -12.13 5.86 1.63
CA ALA A 73 -12.18 7.24 1.14
C ALA A 73 -11.67 8.31 2.13
N ASN A 74 -11.75 8.06 3.44
CA ASN A 74 -11.28 9.00 4.46
C ASN A 74 -9.78 8.87 4.78
N ASP A 75 -9.14 7.78 4.34
CA ASP A 75 -7.75 7.44 4.63
C ASP A 75 -6.83 7.56 3.41
N GLU A 76 -7.39 7.82 2.22
CA GLU A 76 -6.68 7.69 0.95
C GLU A 76 -5.62 8.77 0.70
N GLU A 77 -5.82 9.99 1.21
CA GLU A 77 -4.92 11.13 0.96
C GLU A 77 -3.82 11.23 2.02
N TRP A 78 -2.58 11.24 1.56
CA TRP A 78 -1.39 11.40 2.38
C TRP A 78 -0.72 12.75 2.16
N ASP A 79 -0.10 13.27 3.22
CA ASP A 79 0.83 14.39 3.14
C ASP A 79 2.27 13.84 3.19
N PHE A 80 2.96 13.87 2.06
CA PHE A 80 4.31 13.33 1.93
C PHE A 80 5.36 14.25 2.56
N ARG A 81 5.04 15.53 2.79
CA ARG A 81 5.98 16.51 3.36
C ARG A 81 6.29 16.22 4.82
N VAL A 82 5.29 15.70 5.55
CA VAL A 82 5.46 15.30 6.95
C VAL A 82 6.08 13.91 7.08
N ALA A 83 5.97 13.05 6.06
CA ALA A 83 6.56 11.71 6.04
C ALA A 83 7.99 11.65 5.46
N ALA A 84 8.36 12.61 4.61
CA ALA A 84 9.69 12.68 4.03
C ALA A 84 10.73 12.91 5.12
N ASP A 85 11.74 12.04 5.17
CA ASP A 85 12.89 12.20 6.04
C ASP A 85 13.79 13.31 5.47
N PRO A 86 14.17 14.31 6.27
CA PRO A 86 14.93 15.47 5.80
C PRO A 86 16.39 15.14 5.48
N GLU A 87 16.95 14.07 6.04
CA GLU A 87 18.31 13.62 5.75
C GLU A 87 18.35 12.80 4.46
N LEU A 88 17.33 11.95 4.24
CA LEU A 88 17.24 11.08 3.07
C LEU A 88 16.61 11.76 1.84
N GLY A 89 15.85 12.84 2.05
CA GLY A 89 15.07 13.49 1.00
C GLY A 89 13.96 12.60 0.42
N ALA A 90 13.52 11.58 1.17
CA ALA A 90 12.61 10.54 0.69
C ALA A 90 11.64 10.08 1.79
N ALA A 91 10.49 9.53 1.38
CA ALA A 91 9.56 8.82 2.26
C ALA A 91 9.50 7.35 1.85
N GLN A 92 9.50 6.43 2.83
CA GLN A 92 9.29 5.01 2.59
C GLN A 92 7.80 4.69 2.56
N ILE A 93 7.39 3.75 1.71
CA ILE A 93 6.03 3.20 1.74
C ILE A 93 6.14 1.72 2.10
N ASN A 94 5.47 1.34 3.17
CA ASN A 94 5.43 -0.03 3.67
C ASN A 94 4.06 -0.62 3.37
N VAL A 95 4.02 -1.83 2.85
CA VAL A 95 2.79 -2.58 2.64
C VAL A 95 2.85 -3.82 3.51
N GLU A 96 1.98 -3.88 4.51
CA GLU A 96 1.79 -5.03 5.37
C GLU A 96 0.65 -5.85 4.80
N ALA A 97 0.88 -7.15 4.59
CA ALA A 97 -0.12 -8.07 4.05
C ALA A 97 -0.41 -9.19 5.04
N GLN A 98 -1.69 -9.39 5.33
CA GLN A 98 -2.18 -10.53 6.11
C GLN A 98 -3.05 -11.40 5.19
N VAL A 99 -2.67 -12.67 5.06
CA VAL A 99 -3.48 -13.68 4.39
C VAL A 99 -4.52 -14.19 5.38
N LEU A 100 -5.80 -14.10 5.02
CA LEU A 100 -6.86 -14.79 5.72
C LEU A 100 -7.13 -16.08 4.94
N GLU A 101 -6.63 -17.20 5.47
CA GLU A 101 -6.97 -18.52 4.95
C GLU A 101 -8.46 -18.79 5.21
N ALA A 102 -9.14 -19.31 4.19
CA ALA A 102 -10.50 -19.84 4.29
C ALA A 102 -10.46 -21.36 4.29
#